data_AF-A0A961QCU3-F1
#
_entry.id   AF-A0A961QCU3-F1
#
_cell.length_a   1.000
_cell.length_b   1.000
_cell.length_c   1.000
_cell.angle_alpha   90.00
_cell.angle_beta   90.00
_cell.angle_gamma   90.00
#
_symmetry.space_group_name_H-M   'P 1'
#
loop_
_entity.id
_entity.type
_entity.pdbx_description
1 polymer ?
#
loop_
_entity_poly.entity_id
_entity_poly.type
_entity_poly.pdbx_seq_one_letter_code
_entity_poly.pdbx_strand_id
1 'polypeptide(L)'
;IKDLYKTRVFETCRWRNAHHRPWMLAPAGEVIPPRVIDKPPSAELRADQKDEDSLPPYPVLDAILDGLVEREASVEDLVAAGFARETVKKVEHLLYISEWKRFQSAPGTRLTTRSFWLDRRYPMVNRWRDPS
;
A
#
# COMPACT_ATOMS: atom_id res chain seq x y z
N ILE A 1 2.43 1.36 -11.15
CA ILE A 1 2.07 0.37 -10.11
C ILE A 1 1.15 0.98 -9.03
N LYS A 2 0.15 1.79 -9.43
CA LYS A 2 -0.70 2.57 -8.52
C LYS A 2 -1.55 1.69 -7.58
N ASP A 3 -2.00 0.55 -8.09
CA ASP A 3 -2.95 -0.36 -7.43
C ASP A 3 -2.27 -1.65 -6.95
N LEU A 4 -1.00 -1.53 -6.53
CA LEU A 4 -0.21 -2.65 -6.03
C LEU A 4 0.37 -2.30 -4.67
N TYR A 5 -0.05 -3.04 -3.65
CA TYR A 5 0.52 -2.94 -2.30
C TYR A 5 2.02 -3.22 -2.31
N LYS A 6 2.74 -2.64 -1.34
CA LYS A 6 4.21 -2.63 -1.36
C LYS A 6 4.78 -4.04 -1.20
N THR A 7 4.17 -4.86 -0.35
CA THR A 7 4.45 -6.30 -0.24
C THR A 7 4.35 -7.01 -1.59
N ARG A 8 3.24 -6.85 -2.31
CA ARG A 8 3.05 -7.42 -3.64
C ARG A 8 4.05 -6.90 -4.68
N VAL A 9 4.51 -5.65 -4.58
CA VAL A 9 5.58 -5.13 -5.45
C VAL A 9 6.85 -5.98 -5.28
N PHE A 10 7.27 -6.21 -4.04
CA PHE A 10 8.47 -7.01 -3.76
C PHE A 10 8.30 -8.47 -4.19
N GLU A 11 7.13 -9.08 -3.94
CA GLU A 11 6.81 -10.42 -4.43
C GLU A 11 6.87 -10.51 -5.97
N THR A 12 6.33 -9.51 -6.66
CA THR A 12 6.36 -9.43 -8.13
C THR A 12 7.79 -9.30 -8.66
N CYS A 13 8.64 -8.53 -7.97
CA CYS A 13 10.06 -8.44 -8.32
C CYS A 13 10.77 -9.79 -8.19
N ARG A 14 10.56 -10.50 -7.07
CA ARG A 14 11.11 -11.85 -6.83
C ARG A 14 10.59 -12.83 -7.89
N TRP A 15 9.30 -12.80 -8.18
CA TRP A 15 8.67 -13.62 -9.22
C TRP A 15 9.29 -13.35 -10.59
N ARG A 16 9.48 -12.09 -10.99
CA ARG A 16 10.12 -11.76 -12.28
C ARG A 16 11.55 -12.29 -12.33
N ASN A 17 12.36 -12.14 -11.30
CA ASN A 17 13.73 -12.68 -11.36
C ASN A 17 13.75 -14.21 -11.52
N ALA A 18 12.77 -14.91 -10.93
CA ALA A 18 12.65 -16.37 -11.03
C ALA A 18 12.01 -16.85 -12.36
N HIS A 19 11.32 -15.97 -13.10
CA HIS A 19 10.54 -16.36 -14.28
C HIS A 19 10.93 -15.54 -15.51
N HIS A 20 11.30 -16.25 -16.57
CA HIS A 20 11.39 -15.69 -17.92
C HIS A 20 10.38 -16.39 -18.84
N ARG A 21 9.82 -15.66 -19.79
CA ARG A 21 8.85 -16.17 -20.77
C ARG A 21 9.22 -15.64 -22.16
N PRO A 22 8.85 -16.35 -23.25
CA PRO A 22 9.23 -15.96 -24.61
C PRO A 22 8.79 -14.54 -25.03
N TRP A 23 7.69 -14.04 -24.46
CA TRP A 23 7.18 -12.69 -24.72
C TRP A 23 7.87 -11.59 -23.91
N MET A 24 8.76 -11.94 -22.97
CA MET A 24 9.49 -10.97 -22.16
C MET A 24 10.70 -10.43 -22.94
N LEU A 25 10.74 -9.13 -23.16
CA LEU A 25 11.84 -8.46 -23.88
C LEU A 25 13.13 -8.32 -23.06
N ALA A 26 13.03 -8.36 -21.73
CA ALA A 26 14.18 -8.27 -20.85
C ALA A 26 14.97 -9.61 -20.81
N PRO A 27 16.29 -9.59 -20.55
CA PRO A 27 17.10 -10.81 -20.45
C PRO A 27 16.56 -11.81 -19.43
N ALA A 28 16.84 -13.10 -19.67
CA ALA A 28 16.58 -14.13 -18.67
C ALA A 28 17.48 -13.94 -17.43
N GLY A 29 16.99 -14.41 -16.28
CA GLY A 29 17.71 -14.31 -15.00
C GLY A 29 17.41 -13.04 -14.21
N GLU A 30 18.38 -12.65 -13.38
CA GLU A 30 18.29 -11.54 -12.44
C GLU A 30 18.29 -10.19 -13.16
N VAL A 31 17.11 -9.58 -13.29
CA VAL A 31 16.96 -8.24 -13.88
C VAL A 31 16.85 -7.17 -12.80
N ILE A 32 16.27 -7.53 -11.65
CA ILE A 32 16.10 -6.63 -10.52
C ILE A 32 17.14 -7.02 -9.45
N PRO A 33 18.13 -6.19 -9.14
CA PRO A 33 19.17 -6.55 -8.19
C PRO A 33 18.58 -6.85 -6.79
N PRO A 34 18.96 -7.96 -6.12
CA PRO A 34 18.50 -8.32 -4.78
C PRO A 34 18.71 -7.21 -3.76
N ARG A 35 19.81 -6.46 -3.88
CA ARG A 35 20.09 -5.28 -3.04
C ARG A 35 18.97 -4.24 -3.04
N VAL A 36 18.17 -4.14 -4.11
CA VAL A 36 17.04 -3.18 -4.21
C VAL A 36 15.79 -3.75 -3.54
N ILE A 37 15.64 -5.08 -3.53
CA ILE A 37 14.52 -5.81 -2.93
C ILE A 37 14.71 -5.95 -1.42
N ASP A 38 15.93 -6.25 -0.99
CA ASP A 38 16.27 -6.54 0.40
C ASP A 38 16.67 -5.29 1.18
N LYS A 39 16.86 -4.14 0.51
CA LYS A 39 17.06 -2.86 1.20
C LYS A 39 15.82 -2.57 2.05
N PRO A 40 15.98 -2.30 3.35
CA PRO A 40 14.85 -1.94 4.19
C PRO A 40 14.15 -0.72 3.60
N PRO A 41 12.81 -0.69 3.66
CA PRO A 41 12.04 0.36 3.04
C PRO A 41 12.36 1.72 3.66
N SER A 42 13.11 2.52 2.90
CA SER A 42 13.39 3.92 3.24
C SER A 42 12.56 4.79 2.31
N ALA A 43 11.71 5.65 2.88
CA ALA A 43 11.10 6.74 2.11
C ALA A 43 12.17 7.77 1.75
N GLU A 44 12.82 7.54 0.63
CA GLU A 44 13.73 8.50 0.05
C GLU A 44 12.92 9.70 -0.48
N LEU A 45 12.74 10.70 0.38
CA LEU A 45 12.49 12.08 -0.03
C LEU A 45 13.21 13.14 0.81
N ARG A 46 13.97 12.75 1.86
CA ARG A 46 14.97 13.57 2.58
C ARG A 46 16.04 12.66 3.21
N ALA A 47 17.28 13.14 3.32
CA ALA A 47 18.44 12.36 3.80
C ALA A 47 18.30 11.81 5.24
N ASP A 48 17.36 12.35 6.03
CA ASP A 48 17.27 12.12 7.47
C ASP A 48 15.89 11.62 7.93
N GLN A 49 14.96 11.32 7.01
CA GLN A 49 13.61 10.86 7.34
C GLN A 49 13.49 9.34 7.14
N LYS A 50 13.27 8.61 8.24
CA LYS A 50 12.89 7.19 8.23
C LYS A 50 11.38 7.09 8.44
N ASP A 51 10.68 6.49 7.48
CA ASP A 51 9.23 6.20 7.58
C ASP A 51 8.88 5.30 8.78
N GLU A 52 9.86 4.53 9.26
CA GLU A 52 9.76 3.64 10.43
C GLU A 52 9.40 4.39 11.72
N ASP A 53 9.64 5.71 11.79
CA ASP A 53 9.27 6.50 12.97
C ASP A 53 7.77 6.81 13.03
N SER A 54 7.01 6.62 11.94
CA SER A 54 5.61 7.04 11.86
C SER A 54 4.63 6.03 11.27
N LEU A 55 5.07 5.00 10.55
CA LEU A 55 4.18 3.98 9.98
C LEU A 55 4.50 2.59 10.52
N PRO A 56 3.49 1.69 10.65
CA PRO A 56 3.76 0.29 10.95
C PRO A 56 4.51 -0.37 9.79
N PRO A 57 5.20 -1.50 10.02
CA PRO A 57 5.86 -2.25 8.97
C PRO A 57 4.92 -2.56 7.80
N TYR A 58 5.43 -2.54 6.56
CA TYR A 58 4.58 -2.73 5.37
C TYR A 58 3.67 -3.96 5.39
N PRO A 59 4.09 -5.15 5.88
CA PRO A 59 3.17 -6.28 5.99
C PRO A 59 1.94 -5.99 6.87
N VAL A 60 2.11 -5.22 7.94
CA VAL A 60 1.03 -4.81 8.83
C VAL A 60 0.21 -3.69 8.17
N LEU A 61 0.87 -2.70 7.57
CA LEU A 61 0.21 -1.59 6.88
C LEU A 61 -0.68 -2.08 5.74
N ASP A 62 -0.14 -2.94 4.87
CA ASP A 62 -0.83 -3.47 3.70
C ASP A 62 -2.04 -4.32 4.12
N ALA A 63 -1.93 -5.11 5.19
CA ALA A 63 -3.04 -5.90 5.73
C ALA A 63 -4.17 -5.02 6.32
N ILE A 64 -3.82 -3.92 7.00
CA ILE A 64 -4.80 -2.94 7.49
C ILE A 64 -5.47 -2.23 6.30
N LEU A 65 -4.71 -1.80 5.30
CA LEU A 65 -5.24 -1.14 4.11
C LEU A 65 -6.16 -2.05 3.30
N ASP A 66 -5.79 -3.32 3.11
CA ASP A 66 -6.65 -4.33 2.49
C ASP A 66 -7.99 -4.43 3.23
N GLY A 67 -7.95 -4.47 4.56
CA GLY A 67 -9.17 -4.48 5.36
C GLY A 67 -10.03 -3.23 5.21
N LEU A 68 -9.44 -2.05 5.34
CA LEU A 68 -10.16 -0.77 5.27
C LEU A 68 -10.70 -0.46 3.87
N VAL A 69 -10.00 -0.90 2.81
CA VAL A 69 -10.28 -0.48 1.42
C VAL A 69 -10.96 -1.58 0.62
N GLU A 70 -10.41 -2.80 0.61
CA GLU A 70 -10.95 -3.89 -0.20
C GLU A 70 -12.13 -4.56 0.50
N ARG A 71 -12.00 -4.81 1.80
CA ARG A 71 -13.01 -5.54 2.60
C ARG A 71 -14.04 -4.64 3.30
N GLU A 72 -13.85 -3.33 3.26
CA GLU A 72 -14.69 -2.34 3.97
C GLU A 72 -14.89 -2.68 5.47
N ALA A 73 -13.86 -3.26 6.09
CA ALA A 73 -13.88 -3.61 7.50
C ALA A 73 -13.87 -2.35 8.37
N SER A 74 -14.60 -2.39 9.49
CA SER A 74 -14.56 -1.33 10.50
C SER A 74 -13.25 -1.36 11.28
N VAL A 75 -12.99 -0.30 12.07
CA VAL A 75 -11.85 -0.30 12.99
C VAL A 75 -11.97 -1.45 14.00
N GLU A 76 -13.16 -1.74 14.50
CA GLU A 76 -13.40 -2.86 15.42
C GLU A 76 -13.10 -4.22 14.79
N ASP A 77 -13.51 -4.44 13.53
CA ASP A 77 -13.24 -5.70 12.84
C ASP A 77 -11.73 -5.96 12.71
N LEU A 78 -10.96 -4.90 12.46
CA LEU A 78 -9.50 -4.97 12.37
C LEU A 78 -8.84 -5.17 13.74
N VAL A 79 -9.38 -4.56 14.78
CA VAL A 79 -8.91 -4.80 16.16
C VAL A 79 -9.21 -6.25 16.57
N ALA A 80 -10.39 -6.77 16.25
CA ALA A 80 -10.76 -8.17 16.48
C ALA A 80 -9.89 -9.15 15.69
N ALA A 81 -9.40 -8.75 14.51
CA ALA A 81 -8.44 -9.51 13.71
C ALA A 81 -7.00 -9.48 14.29
N GLY A 82 -6.76 -8.76 15.39
CA GLY A 82 -5.50 -8.76 16.13
C GLY A 82 -4.59 -7.55 15.87
N PHE A 83 -5.06 -6.52 15.14
CA PHE A 83 -4.30 -5.29 14.96
C PHE A 83 -4.46 -4.35 16.16
N ALA A 84 -3.38 -3.64 16.54
CA ALA A 84 -3.46 -2.64 17.60
C ALA A 84 -4.35 -1.46 17.18
N ARG A 85 -5.34 -1.11 18.01
CA ARG A 85 -6.32 -0.04 17.71
C ARG A 85 -5.66 1.28 17.34
N GLU A 86 -4.66 1.71 18.09
CA GLU A 86 -3.90 2.95 17.83
C GLU A 86 -3.28 2.94 16.42
N THR A 87 -2.74 1.79 16.00
CA THR A 87 -2.16 1.63 14.66
C THR A 87 -3.25 1.70 13.59
N VAL A 88 -4.38 1.02 13.77
CA VAL A 88 -5.50 1.04 12.82
C VAL A 88 -6.06 2.45 12.66
N LYS A 89 -6.35 3.15 13.76
CA LYS A 89 -6.83 4.55 13.75
C LYS A 89 -5.84 5.49 13.07
N LYS A 90 -4.54 5.32 13.32
CA LYS A 90 -3.50 6.12 12.67
C LYS A 90 -3.51 5.91 11.15
N VAL A 91 -3.57 4.66 10.71
CA VAL A 91 -3.61 4.31 9.27
C VAL A 91 -4.90 4.83 8.62
N GLU A 92 -6.05 4.65 9.27
CA GLU A 92 -7.34 5.18 8.80
C GLU A 92 -7.30 6.71 8.65
N HIS A 93 -6.75 7.41 9.65
CA HIS A 93 -6.60 8.85 9.60
C HIS A 93 -5.73 9.29 8.41
N LEU A 94 -4.55 8.67 8.26
CA LEU A 94 -3.63 8.94 7.15
C LEU A 94 -4.26 8.62 5.79
N LEU A 95 -5.07 7.57 5.73
CA LEU A 95 -5.86 7.21 4.56
C LEU A 95 -6.80 8.38 4.22
N TYR A 96 -7.63 8.87 5.14
CA TYR A 96 -8.59 9.94 4.86
C TYR A 96 -7.94 11.27 4.47
N ILE A 97 -6.91 11.73 5.18
CA ILE A 97 -6.27 13.03 4.87
C ILE A 97 -5.50 13.01 3.54
N SER A 98 -5.18 11.83 3.01
CA SER A 98 -4.44 11.69 1.75
C SER A 98 -5.34 11.65 0.52
N GLU A 99 -6.65 11.82 0.65
CA GLU A 99 -7.61 11.76 -0.46
C GLU A 99 -7.31 12.80 -1.55
N TRP A 100 -6.96 14.02 -1.15
CA TRP A 100 -6.63 15.09 -2.09
C TRP A 100 -5.43 14.74 -2.99
N LYS A 101 -4.41 14.06 -2.43
CA LYS A 101 -3.24 13.59 -3.19
C LYS A 101 -3.63 12.52 -4.21
N ARG A 102 -4.55 11.62 -3.82
CA ARG A 102 -5.06 10.57 -4.71
C ARG A 102 -5.92 11.13 -5.84
N PHE A 103 -6.72 12.15 -5.56
CA PHE A 103 -7.56 12.79 -6.57
C PHE A 103 -6.74 13.41 -7.71
N GLN A 104 -5.56 13.97 -7.39
CA GLN A 104 -4.63 14.55 -8.36
C GLN A 104 -3.72 13.51 -9.03
N SER A 105 -3.77 12.24 -8.62
CA SER A 105 -2.89 11.20 -9.17
C SER A 105 -3.31 10.81 -10.59
N ALA A 106 -2.31 10.55 -11.44
CA ALA A 106 -2.56 10.06 -12.79
C ALA A 106 -3.38 8.75 -12.79
N PRO A 107 -4.12 8.48 -13.88
CA PRO A 107 -4.73 7.17 -14.11
C PRO A 107 -3.69 6.05 -14.03
N GLY A 108 -4.09 4.89 -13.51
CA GLY A 108 -3.22 3.73 -13.37
C GLY A 108 -4.01 2.44 -13.60
N THR A 109 -3.30 1.34 -13.84
CA THR A 109 -3.90 0.02 -14.02
C THR A 109 -4.60 -0.44 -12.74
N ARG A 110 -5.85 -0.88 -12.86
CA ARG A 110 -6.59 -1.53 -11.78
C ARG A 110 -6.22 -3.01 -11.72
N LEU A 111 -5.86 -3.48 -10.54
CA LEU A 111 -5.50 -4.86 -10.23
C LEU A 111 -6.38 -5.44 -9.13
N THR A 112 -6.93 -4.60 -8.25
CA THR A 112 -7.78 -5.03 -7.14
C THR A 112 -9.27 -4.85 -7.46
N THR A 113 -10.11 -5.37 -6.57
CA THR A 113 -11.57 -5.24 -6.66
C THR A 113 -12.05 -3.83 -6.38
N ARG A 114 -11.37 -3.11 -5.48
CA ARG A 114 -11.73 -1.75 -5.07
C ARG A 114 -10.56 -0.79 -5.20
N SER A 115 -10.38 -0.29 -6.42
CA SER A 115 -9.31 0.67 -6.68
C SER A 115 -9.58 2.04 -6.05
N PHE A 116 -8.52 2.76 -5.71
CA PHE A 116 -8.55 4.11 -5.12
C PHE A 116 -9.11 5.23 -6.02
N TRP A 117 -9.67 4.92 -7.20
CA TRP A 117 -10.16 5.93 -8.15
C TRP A 117 -11.69 5.93 -8.28
N LEU A 118 -12.25 5.17 -9.23
CA LEU A 118 -13.70 5.19 -9.47
C LEU A 118 -14.50 4.41 -8.43
N ASP A 119 -13.88 3.37 -7.86
CA ASP A 119 -14.56 2.39 -7.01
C ASP A 119 -14.71 2.90 -5.55
N ARG A 120 -13.87 3.84 -5.13
CA ARG A 120 -13.89 4.43 -3.77
C ARG A 120 -14.02 5.95 -3.84
N ARG A 121 -15.26 6.44 -3.72
CA ARG A 121 -15.58 7.89 -3.80
C ARG A 121 -15.77 8.48 -2.40
N TYR A 122 -14.74 9.12 -1.88
CA TYR A 122 -14.79 9.85 -0.62
C TYR A 122 -14.71 11.36 -0.85
N PRO A 123 -15.39 12.18 -0.03
CA PRO A 123 -15.28 13.63 -0.11
C PRO A 123 -13.86 14.07 0.26
N MET A 124 -13.30 15.06 -0.46
CA MET A 124 -11.99 15.63 -0.14
C MET A 124 -12.01 16.37 1.21
N VAL A 125 -13.09 17.09 1.50
CA VAL A 125 -13.33 17.72 2.79
C VAL A 125 -14.17 16.76 3.63
N ASN A 126 -13.51 15.99 4.50
CA ASN A 126 -14.17 15.00 5.33
C ASN A 126 -13.74 15.08 6.80
N ARG A 127 -14.68 15.38 7.70
CA ARG A 127 -14.48 15.37 9.16
C ARG A 127 -15.07 14.14 9.85
N TRP A 128 -15.72 13.23 9.11
CA TRP A 128 -16.19 11.98 9.68
C TRP A 128 -15.01 11.15 10.18
N ARG A 129 -15.12 10.61 11.39
CA ARG A 129 -14.17 9.69 12.00
C ARG A 129 -15.00 8.57 12.60
N ASP A 130 -14.59 7.33 12.38
CA ASP A 130 -15.22 6.19 13.02
C ASP A 130 -15.07 6.35 14.55
N PRO A 131 -16.17 6.36 15.33
CA PRO A 131 -16.11 6.46 16.79
C PRO A 131 -15.79 5.12 17.46
N SER A 132 -15.91 4.01 16.72
CA SER A 132 -15.68 2.67 17.25
C SER A 132 -14.23 2.45 17.67
#